data_AF-A0A529HIB7-F1
#
_entry.id   AF-A0A529HIB7-F1
#
_cell.length_a   1.000
_cell.length_b   1.000
_cell.length_c   1.000
_cell.angle_alpha   90.00
_cell.angle_beta   90.00
_cell.angle_gamma   90.00
#
_symmetry.space_group_name_H-M   'P 1'
#
loop_
_entity.id
_entity.type
_entity.pdbx_description
1 polymer ?
#
loop_
_entity_poly.entity_id
_entity_poly.type
_entity_poly.pdbx_seq_one_letter_code
_entity_poly.pdbx_strand_id
1 'polypeptide(L)' 'MAADLNDLQAFMAVARAGGFREGARATAGSASALSEAIRRLETQLGVRLFN' A
#
# COMPACT_ATOMS: atom_id res chain seq x y z
N MET A 1 -6.54 -13.28 9.03
CA MET A 1 -5.62 -12.41 9.79
C MET A 1 -4.26 -12.18 9.10
N ALA A 2 -4.03 -12.68 7.87
CA ALA A 2 -2.80 -12.41 7.13
C ALA A 2 -2.84 -11.14 6.25
N ALA A 3 -4.02 -10.52 6.12
CA ALA A 3 -4.23 -9.36 5.25
C ALA A 3 -3.54 -8.09 5.80
N ASP A 4 -3.55 -7.89 7.11
CA ASP A 4 -3.13 -6.62 7.72
C ASP A 4 -1.62 -6.35 7.56
N LEU A 5 -0.76 -7.36 7.73
CA LEU A 5 0.69 -7.19 7.61
C LEU A 5 1.15 -6.96 6.17
N ASN A 6 0.43 -7.55 5.21
CA ASN A 6 0.74 -7.40 3.79
C ASN A 6 0.33 -6.00 3.29
N ASP A 7 -0.82 -5.51 3.77
CA ASP A 7 -1.29 -4.16 3.49
C ASP A 7 -0.37 -3.10 4.15
N LEU A 8 0.16 -3.38 5.36
CA LEU A 8 1.15 -2.53 6.01
C LEU A 8 2.50 -2.49 5.25
N GLN A 9 2.94 -3.63 4.72
CA GLN A 9 4.14 -3.69 3.88
C GLN A 9 3.95 -2.92 2.57
N ALA A 10 2.77 -3.03 1.95
CA ALA A 10 2.40 -2.23 0.78
C ALA A 10 2.45 -0.73 1.09
N PHE A 11 1.87 -0.31 2.21
CA PHE A 11 1.95 1.08 2.69
C PHE A 11 3.40 1.55 2.85
N MET A 12 4.22 0.79 3.59
CA MET A 12 5.63 1.15 3.80
C MET A 12 6.44 1.22 2.49
N ALA A 13 6.15 0.33 1.54
CA ALA A 13 6.82 0.34 0.24
C ALA A 13 6.49 1.61 -0.56
N VAL A 14 5.22 2.00 -0.61
CA VAL A 14 4.77 3.24 -1.28
C VAL A 14 5.31 4.48 -0.57
N ALA A 15 5.25 4.51 0.77
CA ALA A 15 5.75 5.62 1.57
C ALA A 15 7.27 5.81 1.43
N ARG A 16 8.06 4.72 1.43
CA ARG A 16 9.52 4.79 1.22
C ARG A 16 9.89 5.15 -0.22
N ALA A 17 9.14 4.66 -1.20
CA ALA A 17 9.41 4.94 -2.59
C ALA A 17 8.87 6.31 -3.06
N GLY A 18 8.05 6.98 -2.24
CA GLY A 18 7.47 8.29 -2.56
C GLY A 18 6.36 8.24 -3.62
N GLY A 19 5.79 7.06 -3.90
CA GLY A 19 4.71 6.92 -4.87
C GLY A 19 4.36 5.47 -5.23
N PHE A 20 3.13 5.27 -5.71
CA PHE A 20 2.58 3.94 -6.02
C PHE A 20 3.35 3.20 -7.12
N ARG A 21 3.83 3.92 -8.14
CA ARG A 21 4.62 3.35 -9.25
C ARG A 21 5.99 2.88 -8.78
N GLU A 22 6.67 3.70 -8.00
CA GLU A 22 8.00 3.38 -7.48
C GLU A 22 7.91 2.30 -6.40
N GLY A 23 6.87 2.32 -5.58
CA GLY A 23 6.57 1.25 -4.63
C GLY A 23 6.31 -0.09 -5.31
N ALA A 24 5.58 -0.09 -6.44
CA ALA A 24 5.33 -1.29 -7.24
C ALA A 24 6.63 -1.87 -7.83
N ARG A 25 7.52 -0.99 -8.31
CA ARG A 25 8.87 -1.39 -8.75
C ARG A 25 9.67 -2.00 -7.61
N ALA A 26 9.63 -1.41 -6.42
CA ALA A 26 10.38 -1.89 -5.26
C ALA A 26 9.88 -3.23 -4.71
N THR A 27 8.58 -3.54 -4.85
CA THR A 27 7.98 -4.80 -4.35
C THR A 27 7.77 -5.85 -5.42
N ALA A 28 8.25 -5.63 -6.65
CA ALA A 28 8.00 -6.46 -7.84
C ALA A 28 6.50 -6.75 -8.08
N GLY A 29 5.63 -5.87 -7.59
CA GLY A 29 4.18 -5.99 -7.67
C GLY A 29 3.56 -5.03 -8.69
N SER A 30 2.23 -5.00 -8.71
CA SER A 30 1.46 -4.07 -9.54
C SER A 30 1.02 -2.86 -8.74
N ALA A 31 1.11 -1.66 -9.31
CA ALA A 31 0.61 -0.42 -8.69
C ALA A 31 -0.88 -0.51 -8.34
N SER A 32 -1.67 -1.22 -9.15
CA SER A 32 -3.08 -1.52 -8.87
C SER A 32 -3.28 -2.39 -7.64
N ALA A 33 -2.43 -3.40 -7.41
CA ALA A 33 -2.49 -4.25 -6.23
C ALA A 33 -2.11 -3.47 -4.96
N LEU A 34 -1.08 -2.61 -5.03
CA LEU A 34 -0.71 -1.71 -3.94
C LEU A 34 -1.82 -0.71 -3.61
N SER A 35 -2.48 -0.16 -4.62
CA SER A 35 -3.59 0.77 -4.42
C SER A 35 -4.77 0.10 -3.72
N GLU A 36 -5.13 -1.12 -4.11
CA GLU A 36 -6.18 -1.92 -3.43
C GLU A 36 -5.81 -2.28 -1.99
N ALA A 37 -4.56 -2.68 -1.73
CA ALA A 37 -4.06 -2.97 -0.39
C ALA A 37 -4.12 -1.74 0.52
N ILE A 38 -3.67 -0.59 0.02
CA ILE A 38 -3.72 0.68 0.73
C ILE A 38 -5.17 1.12 0.96
N ARG A 39 -6.05 0.97 -0.02
CA ARG A 39 -7.47 1.32 0.14
C ARG A 39 -8.15 0.49 1.22
N ARG A 40 -7.84 -0.80 1.31
CA ARG A 40 -8.29 -1.65 2.42
C ARG A 40 -7.76 -1.16 3.75
N LEU A 41 -6.48 -0.85 3.83
CA LEU A 41 -5.85 -0.31 5.04
C LEU A 41 -6.49 1.01 5.49
N GLU A 42 -6.71 1.95 4.56
CA GLU A 42 -7.41 3.21 4.81
C GLU A 42 -8.85 2.98 5.30
N THR A 43 -9.54 2.00 4.72
CA THR A 43 -10.91 1.63 5.12
C THR A 43 -10.94 1.03 6.53
N GLN A 44 -9.98 0.18 6.87
CA GLN A 44 -9.87 -0.41 8.21
C GLN A 44 -9.48 0.63 9.26
N LEU A 45 -8.60 1.57 8.92
CA LEU A 45 -8.15 2.61 9.84
C LEU A 45 -9.10 3.82 9.91
N GLY A 46 -9.99 3.98 8.92
CA GLY A 46 -10.90 5.12 8.81
C GLY A 46 -10.21 6.44 8.49
N VAL A 47 -8.99 6.40 7.93
CA VAL A 47 -8.19 7.59 7.60
C VAL A 47 -7.64 7.50 6.18
N ARG A 48 -7.43 8.65 5.53
CA ARG A 48 -6.72 8.71 4.24
C ARG A 48 -5.23 8.86 4.51
N LEU A 49 -4.44 7.92 4.00
CA LEU A 49 -2.98 7.85 4.18
C LEU A 49 -2.24 8.55 3.03
N PHE A 50 -2.82 8.52 1.82
CA PHE A 50 -2.28 9.19 0.64
C PHE A 50 -3.34 10.06 -0.03
N ASN A 51 -2.92 11.15 -0.69
CA ASN A 51 -3.80 12.09 -1.40
C ASN A 51 -3.33 12.31 -2.83
#